data_AF-A0A9D5DDU2-F1
#
_entry.id   AF-A0A9D5DDU2-F1
#
_cell.length_a   1.000
_cell.length_b   1.000
_cell.length_c   1.000
_cell.angle_alpha   90.00
_cell.angle_beta   90.00
_cell.angle_gamma   90.00
#
_symmetry.space_group_name_H-M   'P 1'
#
loop_
_entity.id
_entity.type
_entity.pdbx_description
1 polymer ?
#
loop_
_entity_poly.entity_id
_entity_poly.type
_entity_poly.pdbx_seq_one_letter_code
_entity_poly.pdbx_strand_id
1 'polypeptide(L)'
;MNRIIYVYADWIGLKEPTLLGTLSASHIRGKEIFSFEYNDEWLKTGNTLVLDPNLQLYTGPQYNQDEKPNFGLFLDSSPDRWGRVLMKRREAIIAKKEKRKANTLFETDFLLGVYDEHRMGGLRFKTDPEGDFLSADKTYASPPWASLRDLEYASLQLENDEDYEDDEALKWLNMLLAPGSSLGGARPKASIKDQAGDLWIAKFPSAKDEHNVGAWEMVAFEIASAANLKVSSSTIKNLSGQYHTFLNKRFDRTANGERIHFASAMTLLGYNDGADFHAGVSYLELAEFIIQNGSNVSEDLKELWKRIVLNICIKNTDDHLRNHGFLLTDAGWTLSPMYDVNPFPDGTGLTLNISEDDNSLDLDLAMSVIQYFRIKPAEATSIITDIKTAVSHWQKIAKKIGIPAAEQTRMASAFITEHDTFDELDPIELLHSLMKDHNLKAKDLVNLLQVSKGYVSDILHYKKGLSKDVIRKLSEHFKVAQEAFNRPYKLVVRESSHLRNASVMNTPKQLKRA
;
A
#
# COMPACT_ATOMS: atom_id res chain seq x y z
N MET A 1 18.25 -26.40 20.99
CA MET A 1 17.10 -26.63 21.89
C MET A 1 15.85 -26.55 21.02
N ASN A 2 14.94 -27.53 21.12
CA ASN A 2 13.68 -27.51 20.38
C ASN A 2 12.67 -26.74 21.24
N ARG A 3 12.03 -25.71 20.70
CA ARG A 3 10.93 -24.99 21.37
C ARG A 3 9.61 -25.48 20.82
N ILE A 4 8.65 -25.72 21.70
CA ILE A 4 7.29 -26.17 21.37
C ILE A 4 6.34 -25.01 21.66
N ILE A 5 5.48 -24.70 20.70
CA ILE A 5 4.52 -23.61 20.76
C ILE A 5 3.16 -24.17 20.38
N TYR A 6 2.20 -24.09 21.30
CA TYR A 6 0.82 -24.48 21.05
C TYR A 6 0.09 -23.31 20.40
N VAL A 7 -0.42 -23.55 19.20
CA VAL A 7 -1.11 -22.53 18.40
C VAL A 7 -2.61 -22.72 18.57
N TYR A 8 -3.29 -21.68 19.01
CA TYR A 8 -4.73 -21.65 19.18
C TYR A 8 -5.38 -20.73 18.15
N ALA A 9 -6.49 -21.20 17.63
CA ALA A 9 -7.44 -20.46 16.82
C ALA A 9 -8.50 -19.82 17.72
N ASP A 10 -8.62 -18.50 17.67
CA ASP A 10 -9.58 -17.71 18.44
C ASP A 10 -10.10 -16.56 17.56
N TRP A 11 -11.24 -16.80 16.92
CA TRP A 11 -11.94 -15.82 16.08
C TRP A 11 -13.43 -16.13 16.02
N ILE A 12 -14.21 -15.16 15.55
CA ILE A 12 -15.66 -15.29 15.38
C ILE A 12 -16.02 -16.51 14.53
N GLY A 13 -16.99 -17.30 14.97
CA GLY A 13 -17.33 -18.60 14.39
C GLY A 13 -16.82 -19.78 15.21
N LEU A 14 -15.77 -19.58 16.03
CA LEU A 14 -15.34 -20.53 17.05
C LEU A 14 -16.01 -20.21 18.39
N LYS A 15 -16.45 -21.27 19.11
CA LYS A 15 -17.12 -21.11 20.42
C LYS A 15 -16.15 -20.70 21.52
N GLU A 16 -14.90 -21.16 21.41
CA GLU A 16 -13.83 -20.93 22.35
C GLU A 16 -12.48 -21.07 21.65
N PRO A 17 -11.39 -20.53 22.22
CA PRO A 17 -10.05 -20.74 21.69
C PRO A 17 -9.74 -22.23 21.53
N THR A 18 -9.55 -22.68 20.29
CA THR A 18 -9.41 -24.09 19.93
C THR A 18 -7.96 -24.37 19.54
N LEU A 19 -7.38 -25.46 20.02
CA LEU A 19 -6.01 -25.85 19.66
C LEU A 19 -5.94 -26.22 18.17
N LEU A 20 -5.29 -25.36 17.37
CA LEU A 20 -5.09 -25.55 15.94
C LEU A 20 -4.01 -26.62 15.69
N GLY A 21 -2.93 -26.57 16.47
CA GLY A 21 -1.80 -27.45 16.31
C GLY A 21 -0.58 -27.02 17.11
N THR A 22 0.55 -27.60 16.78
CA THR A 22 1.84 -27.39 17.46
C THR A 22 2.89 -26.94 16.47
N LEU A 23 3.46 -25.75 16.72
CA LEU A 23 4.62 -25.22 16.02
C LEU A 23 5.88 -25.59 16.81
N SER A 24 6.78 -26.34 16.18
CA SER A 24 8.09 -26.70 16.73
C SER A 24 9.19 -25.89 16.04
N ALA A 25 10.11 -25.34 16.84
CA ALA A 25 11.25 -24.56 16.34
C ALA A 25 12.56 -25.18 16.82
N SER A 26 13.36 -25.67 15.87
CA SER A 26 14.66 -26.30 16.12
C SER A 26 15.80 -25.47 15.56
N HIS A 27 16.84 -25.27 16.38
CA HIS A 27 18.02 -24.52 15.97
C HIS A 27 19.06 -25.42 15.30
N ILE A 28 19.33 -25.18 14.01
CA ILE A 28 20.30 -25.93 13.21
C ILE A 28 21.22 -24.93 12.48
N ARG A 29 22.53 -25.03 12.72
CA ARG A 29 23.57 -24.19 12.07
C ARG A 29 23.30 -22.68 12.12
N GLY A 30 22.78 -22.18 13.25
CA GLY A 30 22.50 -20.76 13.45
C GLY A 30 21.21 -20.25 12.80
N LYS A 31 20.36 -21.14 12.29
CA LYS A 31 19.01 -20.83 11.80
C LYS A 31 17.97 -21.62 12.59
N GLU A 32 16.75 -21.09 12.67
CA GLU A 32 15.59 -21.86 13.13
C GLU A 32 14.97 -22.60 11.94
N ILE A 33 14.64 -23.87 12.15
CA ILE A 33 13.84 -24.68 11.25
C ILE A 33 12.51 -24.94 11.96
N PHE A 34 11.43 -24.57 11.29
CA PHE A 34 10.08 -24.72 11.82
C PHE A 34 9.39 -25.94 11.23
N SER A 35 8.66 -26.65 12.08
CA SER A 35 7.64 -27.61 11.66
C SER A 35 6.32 -27.33 12.35
N PHE A 36 5.23 -27.54 11.64
CA PHE A 36 3.89 -27.41 12.17
C PHE A 36 3.12 -28.71 12.03
N GLU A 37 2.44 -29.12 13.09
CA GLU A 37 1.59 -30.30 13.11
C GLU A 37 0.18 -29.90 13.58
N TYR A 38 -0.83 -30.13 12.74
CA TYR A 38 -2.21 -29.88 13.11
C TYR A 38 -2.63 -30.80 14.25
N ASN A 39 -3.53 -30.31 15.11
CA ASN A 39 -4.16 -31.15 16.11
C ASN A 39 -5.19 -32.10 15.46
N ASP A 40 -5.22 -33.36 15.88
CA ASP A 40 -6.15 -34.36 15.32
C ASP A 40 -7.63 -33.97 15.49
N GLU A 41 -8.00 -33.35 16.62
CA GLU A 41 -9.36 -32.87 16.84
C GLU A 41 -9.70 -31.68 15.94
N TRP A 42 -8.72 -30.80 15.67
CA TRP A 42 -8.89 -29.73 14.67
C TRP A 42 -9.20 -30.31 13.29
N LEU A 43 -8.42 -31.29 12.82
CA LEU A 43 -8.65 -31.91 11.52
C LEU A 43 -10.03 -32.61 11.43
N LYS A 44 -10.51 -33.18 12.54
CA LYS A 44 -11.84 -33.82 12.63
C LYS A 44 -13.01 -32.84 12.60
N THR A 45 -12.79 -31.55 12.90
CA THR A 45 -13.85 -30.53 12.81
C THR A 45 -14.42 -30.36 11.40
N GLY A 46 -13.69 -30.84 10.37
CA GLY A 46 -14.08 -30.68 8.98
C GLY A 46 -13.86 -29.26 8.45
N ASN A 47 -13.12 -28.42 9.17
CA ASN A 47 -12.72 -27.10 8.68
C ASN A 47 -11.72 -27.26 7.53
N THR A 48 -12.17 -27.00 6.31
CA THR A 48 -11.37 -27.12 5.08
C THR A 48 -10.79 -25.79 4.60
N LEU A 49 -10.85 -24.73 5.42
CA LEU A 49 -10.36 -23.41 5.03
C LEU A 49 -8.83 -23.42 4.91
N VAL A 50 -8.31 -22.98 3.77
CA VAL A 50 -6.88 -22.77 3.55
C VAL A 50 -6.47 -21.50 4.30
N LEU A 51 -5.63 -21.68 5.33
CA LEU A 51 -5.07 -20.59 6.13
C LEU A 51 -3.69 -20.13 5.62
N ASP A 52 -2.97 -21.04 4.98
CA ASP A 52 -1.67 -20.84 4.36
C ASP A 52 -1.51 -21.90 3.27
N PRO A 53 -1.19 -21.53 2.02
CA PRO A 53 -1.05 -22.49 0.92
C PRO A 53 0.03 -23.55 1.17
N ASN A 54 1.00 -23.27 2.06
CA ASN A 54 2.06 -24.20 2.42
C ASN A 54 1.70 -25.15 3.57
N LEU A 55 0.49 -25.04 4.14
CA LEU A 55 0.02 -25.90 5.23
C LEU A 55 -1.18 -26.75 4.78
N GLN A 56 -0.93 -28.00 4.44
CA GLN A 56 -1.95 -28.94 3.99
C GLN A 56 -2.66 -29.59 5.19
N LEU A 57 -3.94 -29.93 5.05
CA LEU A 57 -4.75 -30.46 6.16
C LEU A 57 -4.54 -31.98 6.35
N TYR A 58 -3.37 -32.38 6.87
CA TYR A 58 -3.07 -33.77 7.22
C TYR A 58 -2.31 -33.89 8.55
N THR A 59 -2.31 -35.11 9.11
CA THR A 59 -1.66 -35.45 10.39
C THR A 59 -0.15 -35.59 10.26
N GLY A 60 0.60 -35.17 11.28
CA GLY A 60 2.05 -35.26 11.29
C GLY A 60 2.76 -33.93 10.97
N PRO A 61 4.07 -33.86 11.21
CA PRO A 61 4.83 -32.63 11.07
C PRO A 61 5.03 -32.24 9.61
N GLN A 62 4.68 -31.01 9.30
CA GLN A 62 4.93 -30.34 8.02
C GLN A 62 6.09 -29.39 8.21
N TYR A 63 6.99 -29.32 7.23
CA TYR A 63 8.15 -28.42 7.29
C TYR A 63 7.96 -27.30 6.29
N ASN A 64 8.40 -26.10 6.65
CA ASN A 64 8.43 -24.98 5.73
C ASN A 64 9.41 -25.32 4.58
N GLN A 65 8.91 -25.40 3.36
CA GLN A 65 9.70 -25.76 2.17
C GLN A 65 10.35 -24.55 1.48
N ASP A 66 9.94 -23.35 1.87
CA ASP A 66 10.40 -22.10 1.26
C ASP A 66 11.63 -21.53 1.97
N GLU A 67 12.29 -20.56 1.33
CA GLU A 67 13.32 -19.71 1.96
C GLU A 67 12.76 -18.81 3.10
N LYS A 68 11.45 -18.87 3.35
CA LYS A 68 10.79 -18.09 4.39
C LYS A 68 11.37 -18.40 5.78
N PRO A 69 11.46 -17.39 6.65
CA PRO A 69 11.86 -17.61 8.04
C PRO A 69 10.91 -18.49 8.84
N ASN A 70 9.62 -18.55 8.46
CA ASN A 70 8.57 -19.36 9.08
C ASN A 70 7.38 -19.51 8.09
N PHE A 71 6.34 -20.28 8.44
CA PHE A 71 5.08 -20.32 7.68
C PHE A 71 4.42 -18.93 7.66
N GLY A 72 3.82 -18.56 6.52
CA GLY A 72 3.18 -17.25 6.32
C GLY A 72 2.12 -16.96 7.37
N LEU A 73 1.33 -17.98 7.74
CA LEU A 73 0.32 -17.92 8.80
C LEU A 73 0.84 -17.29 10.11
N PHE A 74 2.07 -17.61 10.50
CA PHE A 74 2.67 -17.11 11.73
C PHE A 74 3.41 -15.79 11.52
N LEU A 75 3.88 -15.52 10.30
CA LEU A 75 4.57 -14.27 9.97
C LEU A 75 3.64 -13.07 10.01
N ASP A 76 2.36 -13.22 9.66
CA ASP A 76 1.38 -12.12 9.82
C ASP A 76 1.11 -11.77 11.29
N SER A 77 1.30 -12.73 12.20
CA SER A 77 1.21 -12.52 13.66
C SER A 77 2.54 -12.07 14.29
N SER A 78 3.61 -11.95 13.50
CA SER A 78 4.93 -11.51 13.96
C SER A 78 5.08 -9.98 13.87
N PRO A 79 6.00 -9.38 14.63
CA PRO A 79 6.20 -7.94 14.59
C PRO A 79 6.84 -7.49 13.28
N ASP A 80 6.49 -6.28 12.88
CA ASP A 80 7.09 -5.56 11.74
C ASP A 80 8.54 -5.13 12.03
N ARG A 81 9.15 -4.39 11.09
CA ARG A 81 10.55 -3.95 11.25
C ARG A 81 10.72 -3.07 12.48
N TRP A 82 9.76 -2.18 12.75
CA TRP A 82 9.76 -1.33 13.94
C TRP A 82 9.72 -2.16 15.24
N GLY A 83 8.79 -3.10 15.35
CA GLY A 83 8.65 -3.96 16.53
C GLY A 83 9.87 -4.82 16.77
N ARG A 84 10.47 -5.36 15.70
CA ARG A 84 11.74 -6.09 15.77
C ARG A 84 12.88 -5.22 16.28
N VAL A 85 12.96 -3.95 15.86
CA VAL A 85 13.95 -2.98 16.37
C VAL A 85 13.74 -2.76 17.87
N LEU A 86 12.50 -2.50 18.31
CA LEU A 86 12.19 -2.29 19.73
C LEU A 86 12.57 -3.51 20.59
N MET A 87 12.26 -4.73 20.13
CA MET A 87 12.59 -5.96 20.84
C MET A 87 14.11 -6.19 20.95
N LYS A 88 14.86 -5.96 19.86
CA LYS A 88 16.32 -6.07 19.87
C LYS A 88 16.95 -5.05 20.83
N ARG A 89 16.47 -3.81 20.83
CA ARG A 89 16.94 -2.76 21.75
C ARG A 89 16.66 -3.10 23.21
N ARG A 90 15.44 -3.60 23.51
CA ARG A 90 15.11 -4.05 24.87
C ARG A 90 16.06 -5.14 25.36
N GLU A 91 16.33 -6.14 24.51
CA GLU A 91 17.26 -7.23 24.86
C GLU A 91 18.69 -6.71 25.08
N ALA A 92 19.17 -5.77 24.26
CA ALA A 92 20.48 -5.14 24.45
C ALA A 92 20.60 -4.42 25.81
N ILE A 93 19.60 -3.61 26.17
CA ILE A 93 19.57 -2.89 27.44
C ILE A 93 19.50 -3.84 28.64
N ILE A 94 18.61 -4.85 28.60
CA ILE A 94 18.49 -5.85 29.67
C ILE A 94 19.82 -6.61 29.84
N ALA A 95 20.42 -7.06 28.74
CA ALA A 95 21.69 -7.78 28.79
C ALA A 95 22.81 -6.95 29.43
N LYS A 96 22.90 -5.66 29.11
CA LYS A 96 23.85 -4.73 29.70
C LYS A 96 23.63 -4.55 31.21
N LYS A 97 22.37 -4.38 31.65
CA LYS A 97 22.01 -4.28 33.07
C LYS A 97 22.35 -5.56 33.84
N GLU A 98 22.09 -6.71 33.24
CA GLU A 98 22.40 -8.03 33.79
C GLU A 98 23.88 -8.42 33.63
N LYS A 99 24.72 -7.55 33.04
CA LYS A 99 26.14 -7.78 32.75
C LYS A 99 26.40 -9.07 31.98
N ARG A 100 25.49 -9.40 31.05
CA ARG A 100 25.60 -10.53 30.12
C ARG A 100 25.69 -10.05 28.68
N LYS A 101 26.12 -10.94 27.78
CA LYS A 101 26.02 -10.67 26.34
C LYS A 101 24.56 -10.68 25.93
N ALA A 102 24.18 -9.77 25.03
CA ALA A 102 22.85 -9.78 24.40
C ALA A 102 22.64 -11.09 23.65
N ASN A 103 21.48 -11.70 23.87
CA ASN A 103 21.06 -12.88 23.13
C ASN A 103 20.71 -12.46 21.70
N THR A 104 21.08 -13.30 20.74
CA THR A 104 20.56 -13.18 19.38
C THR A 104 19.10 -13.59 19.41
N LEU A 105 18.20 -12.66 19.05
CA LEU A 105 16.78 -12.96 18.89
C LEU A 105 16.54 -13.65 17.55
N PHE A 106 15.80 -14.76 17.59
CA PHE A 106 15.36 -15.51 16.42
C PHE A 106 13.86 -15.31 16.16
N GLU A 107 13.33 -15.92 15.10
CA GLU A 107 11.94 -15.75 14.65
C GLU A 107 10.93 -16.17 15.72
N THR A 108 11.23 -17.22 16.47
CA THR A 108 10.40 -17.62 17.62
C THR A 108 10.35 -16.53 18.68
N ASP A 109 11.48 -15.86 18.98
CA ASP A 109 11.50 -14.79 19.99
C ASP A 109 10.63 -13.61 19.54
N PHE A 110 10.71 -13.24 18.25
CA PHE A 110 9.87 -12.19 17.66
C PHE A 110 8.39 -12.56 17.70
N LEU A 111 8.03 -13.77 17.26
CA LEU A 111 6.65 -14.25 17.28
C LEU A 111 6.08 -14.21 18.70
N LEU A 112 6.78 -14.75 19.70
CA LEU A 112 6.26 -14.87 21.06
C LEU A 112 6.31 -13.55 21.85
N GLY A 113 7.15 -12.59 21.46
CA GLY A 113 7.27 -11.31 22.14
C GLY A 113 6.17 -10.29 21.84
N VAL A 114 5.25 -10.58 20.90
CA VAL A 114 4.06 -9.75 20.66
C VAL A 114 3.01 -10.00 21.75
N TYR A 115 2.46 -8.92 22.31
CA TYR A 115 1.35 -8.99 23.27
C TYR A 115 0.11 -9.64 22.66
N ASP A 116 -0.50 -10.60 23.36
CA ASP A 116 -1.57 -11.45 22.81
C ASP A 116 -2.73 -10.63 22.22
N GLU A 117 -3.24 -9.66 22.97
CA GLU A 117 -4.37 -8.81 22.56
C GLU A 117 -4.08 -8.02 21.26
N HIS A 118 -2.81 -7.69 21.03
CA HIS A 118 -2.38 -6.86 19.90
C HIS A 118 -1.99 -7.67 18.67
N ARG A 119 -1.90 -9.00 18.77
CA ARG A 119 -1.66 -9.86 17.61
C ARG A 119 -2.69 -9.61 16.54
N MET A 120 -2.25 -9.56 15.30
CA MET A 120 -3.15 -9.42 14.18
C MET A 120 -3.86 -10.74 13.90
N GLY A 121 -5.14 -10.65 13.55
CA GLY A 121 -5.98 -11.80 13.35
C GLY A 121 -6.31 -12.57 14.63
N GLY A 122 -6.59 -13.85 14.43
CA GLY A 122 -7.18 -14.75 15.42
C GLY A 122 -6.24 -15.79 16.03
N LEU A 123 -4.92 -15.68 15.81
CA LEU A 123 -3.98 -16.66 16.36
C LEU A 123 -3.49 -16.25 17.75
N ARG A 124 -3.41 -17.23 18.63
CA ARG A 124 -2.92 -17.10 20.00
C ARG A 124 -1.93 -18.21 20.30
N PHE A 125 -1.00 -17.96 21.20
CA PHE A 125 0.14 -18.87 21.43
C PHE A 125 0.31 -19.18 22.91
N LYS A 126 0.64 -20.44 23.21
CA LYS A 126 1.08 -20.87 24.54
C LYS A 126 2.41 -21.62 24.44
N THR A 127 3.25 -21.54 25.48
CA THR A 127 4.39 -22.46 25.68
C THR A 127 4.10 -23.59 26.66
N ASP A 128 3.02 -23.46 27.43
CA ASP A 128 2.47 -24.46 28.35
C ASP A 128 0.96 -24.57 28.08
N PRO A 129 0.41 -25.76 27.74
CA PRO A 129 -1.01 -25.91 27.45
C PRO A 129 -1.93 -25.41 28.57
N GLU A 130 -1.50 -25.60 29.82
CA GLU A 130 -2.24 -25.21 31.03
C GLU A 130 -1.91 -23.78 31.47
N GLY A 131 -0.94 -23.13 30.83
CA GLY A 131 -0.56 -21.75 31.08
C GLY A 131 -1.51 -20.74 30.42
N ASP A 132 -1.31 -19.48 30.78
CA ASP A 132 -1.92 -18.35 30.10
C ASP A 132 -1.40 -18.21 28.65
N PHE A 133 -2.17 -17.52 27.82
CA PHE A 133 -1.65 -17.09 26.53
C PHE A 133 -0.43 -16.18 26.69
N LEU A 134 0.54 -16.35 25.80
CA LEU A 134 1.83 -15.68 25.91
C LEU A 134 1.68 -14.17 25.83
N SER A 135 2.44 -13.49 26.68
CA SER A 135 2.40 -12.03 26.79
C SER A 135 0.96 -11.56 27.07
N ALA A 136 0.31 -12.11 28.11
CA ALA A 136 -1.01 -11.69 28.60
C ALA A 136 -0.94 -10.80 29.86
N ASP A 137 0.26 -10.42 30.31
CA ASP A 137 0.43 -9.59 31.50
C ASP A 137 -0.26 -8.23 31.32
N LYS A 138 -1.28 -7.96 32.15
CA LYS A 138 -2.10 -6.75 32.09
C LYS A 138 -1.30 -5.47 32.36
N THR A 139 -0.09 -5.56 32.92
CA THR A 139 0.82 -4.40 33.03
C THR A 139 1.26 -3.87 31.67
N TYR A 140 1.15 -4.68 30.61
CA TYR A 140 1.43 -4.35 29.21
C TYR A 140 0.16 -4.19 28.36
N ALA A 141 -1.01 -4.04 28.99
CA ALA A 141 -2.27 -3.82 28.27
C ALA A 141 -2.19 -2.59 27.35
N SER A 142 -2.99 -2.61 26.27
CA SER A 142 -3.14 -1.46 25.37
C SER A 142 -3.23 -0.14 26.15
N PRO A 143 -2.30 0.79 25.96
CA PRO A 143 -2.37 2.09 26.61
C PRO A 143 -3.64 2.82 26.15
N PRO A 144 -4.28 3.59 27.06
CA PRO A 144 -5.45 4.36 26.69
C PRO A 144 -5.06 5.44 25.69
N TRP A 145 -6.03 5.89 24.88
CA TRP A 145 -5.88 7.01 23.95
C TRP A 145 -5.25 8.27 24.58
N ALA A 146 -5.45 8.47 25.87
CA ALA A 146 -4.86 9.58 26.64
C ALA A 146 -3.31 9.57 26.64
N SER A 147 -2.68 8.41 26.46
CA SER A 147 -1.22 8.24 26.46
C SER A 147 -0.57 8.54 25.11
N LEU A 148 -1.33 8.90 24.08
CA LEU A 148 -0.82 9.12 22.72
C LEU A 148 0.35 10.11 22.65
N ARG A 149 0.30 11.20 23.42
CA ARG A 149 1.38 12.20 23.43
C ARG A 149 2.69 11.61 23.99
N ASP A 150 2.60 10.80 25.04
CA ASP A 150 3.77 10.17 25.66
C ASP A 150 4.36 9.10 24.72
N LEU A 151 3.52 8.37 23.98
CA LEU A 151 3.95 7.38 23.00
C LEU A 151 4.62 8.02 21.78
N GLU A 152 4.07 9.12 21.26
CA GLU A 152 4.69 9.89 20.17
C GLU A 152 6.05 10.44 20.60
N TYR A 153 6.14 11.00 21.81
CA TYR A 153 7.39 11.47 22.38
C TYR A 153 8.42 10.34 22.52
N ALA A 154 8.03 9.22 23.13
CA ALA A 154 8.88 8.04 23.29
C ALA A 154 9.40 7.52 21.95
N SER A 155 8.55 7.49 20.92
CA SER A 155 8.91 7.10 19.56
C SER A 155 10.03 7.98 18.99
N LEU A 156 9.86 9.30 19.07
CA LEU A 156 10.85 10.27 18.55
C LEU A 156 12.18 10.20 19.31
N GLN A 157 12.17 9.98 20.63
CA GLN A 157 13.40 9.83 21.40
C GLN A 157 14.19 8.59 20.94
N LEU A 158 13.51 7.46 20.71
CA LEU A 158 14.17 6.24 20.25
C LEU A 158 14.68 6.35 18.81
N GLU A 159 14.01 7.09 17.92
CA GLU A 159 14.51 7.28 16.56
C GLU A 159 15.75 8.19 16.49
N ASN A 160 15.85 9.21 17.35
CA ASN A 160 16.92 10.20 17.30
C ASN A 160 18.23 9.75 17.96
N ASP A 161 18.17 8.80 18.89
CA ASP A 161 19.36 8.33 19.61
C ASP A 161 19.41 6.80 19.61
N GLU A 162 20.30 6.25 18.76
CA GLU A 162 20.52 4.81 18.64
C GLU A 162 21.29 4.23 19.83
N ASP A 163 22.03 5.07 20.57
CA ASP A 163 22.85 4.70 21.73
C ASP A 163 22.16 5.00 23.07
N TYR A 164 20.90 5.43 23.03
CA TYR A 164 20.07 5.73 24.21
C TYR A 164 19.73 4.45 24.98
N GLU A 165 20.56 4.10 25.97
CA GLU A 165 20.51 2.82 26.70
C GLU A 165 20.40 2.99 28.22
N ASP A 166 19.72 4.03 28.70
CA ASP A 166 19.51 4.29 30.14
C ASP A 166 18.18 3.70 30.68
N ASP A 167 17.87 3.97 31.96
CA ASP A 167 16.62 3.55 32.59
C ASP A 167 15.37 4.19 31.95
N GLU A 168 15.52 5.39 31.39
CA GLU A 168 14.46 6.14 30.73
C GLU A 168 14.16 5.55 29.33
N ALA A 169 15.20 5.17 28.58
CA ALA A 169 15.08 4.40 27.34
C ALA A 169 14.29 3.10 27.54
N LEU A 170 14.58 2.36 28.63
CA LEU A 170 13.86 1.12 28.93
C LEU A 170 12.38 1.38 29.26
N LYS A 171 12.07 2.49 29.93
CA LYS A 171 10.68 2.91 30.18
C LYS A 171 9.95 3.18 28.87
N TRP A 172 10.56 3.93 27.95
CA TRP A 172 9.98 4.22 26.63
C TRP A 172 9.80 2.97 25.76
N LEU A 173 10.78 2.07 25.77
CA LEU A 173 10.67 0.79 25.09
C LEU A 173 9.54 -0.06 25.66
N ASN A 174 9.40 -0.14 26.98
CA ASN A 174 8.29 -0.87 27.60
C ASN A 174 6.93 -0.24 27.23
N MET A 175 6.84 1.08 27.16
CA MET A 175 5.64 1.80 26.72
C MET A 175 5.27 1.54 25.26
N LEU A 176 6.24 1.29 24.38
CA LEU A 176 6.01 1.03 22.94
C LEU A 176 5.94 -0.47 22.58
N LEU A 177 6.53 -1.35 23.39
CA LEU A 177 6.42 -2.80 23.22
C LEU A 177 5.13 -3.35 23.80
N ALA A 178 4.64 -2.81 24.93
CA ALA A 178 3.32 -3.11 25.49
C ALA A 178 2.21 -3.10 24.41
N PRO A 179 2.03 -2.01 23.64
CA PRO A 179 1.00 -1.90 22.63
C PRO A 179 1.21 -2.78 21.39
N GLY A 180 2.36 -3.42 21.21
CA GLY A 180 2.69 -4.24 20.05
C GLY A 180 2.66 -3.46 18.72
N SER A 181 3.59 -3.76 17.81
CA SER A 181 3.46 -3.36 16.42
C SER A 181 3.30 -4.61 15.58
N SER A 182 2.16 -4.73 14.89
CA SER A 182 1.95 -5.77 13.89
C SER A 182 2.01 -5.17 12.49
N LEU A 183 2.56 -5.97 11.58
CA LEU A 183 2.62 -5.88 10.11
C LEU A 183 3.01 -4.53 9.46
N GLY A 184 3.99 -4.63 8.56
CA GLY A 184 4.30 -3.61 7.54
C GLY A 184 5.16 -2.44 7.99
N GLY A 185 6.13 -2.02 7.17
CA GLY A 185 6.83 -0.75 7.33
C GLY A 185 7.84 -0.63 8.47
N ALA A 186 8.62 0.45 8.42
CA ALA A 186 9.58 0.86 9.45
C ALA A 186 9.09 2.07 10.27
N ARG A 187 7.95 2.67 9.90
CA ARG A 187 7.38 3.83 10.57
C ARG A 187 6.97 3.47 12.01
N PRO A 188 7.30 4.31 13.01
CA PRO A 188 6.89 4.07 14.37
C PRO A 188 5.38 3.99 14.53
N LYS A 189 4.93 2.98 15.28
CA LYS A 189 3.50 2.77 15.54
C LYS A 189 3.27 2.08 16.88
N ALA A 190 2.04 2.18 17.37
CA ALA A 190 1.57 1.49 18.58
C ALA A 190 0.06 1.20 18.48
N SER A 191 -0.39 0.07 19.03
CA SER A 191 -1.82 -0.14 19.32
C SER A 191 -2.27 0.68 20.54
N ILE A 192 -3.48 1.21 20.51
CA ILE A 192 -4.09 1.96 21.62
C ILE A 192 -5.57 1.59 21.75
N LYS A 193 -6.16 1.83 22.93
CA LYS A 193 -7.61 1.70 23.15
C LYS A 193 -8.29 3.06 23.28
N ASP A 194 -9.42 3.23 22.63
CA ASP A 194 -10.28 4.39 22.88
C ASP A 194 -11.15 4.21 24.14
N GLN A 195 -12.03 5.18 24.40
CA GLN A 195 -12.92 5.16 25.58
C GLN A 195 -14.01 4.08 25.50
N ALA A 196 -14.35 3.61 24.29
CA ALA A 196 -15.28 2.52 24.08
C ALA A 196 -14.61 1.13 24.23
N GLY A 197 -13.27 1.10 24.31
CA GLY A 197 -12.48 -0.12 24.38
C GLY A 197 -12.10 -0.67 23.01
N ASP A 198 -12.41 0.04 21.92
CA ASP A 198 -12.01 -0.34 20.58
C ASP A 198 -10.50 -0.21 20.41
N LEU A 199 -9.90 -1.15 19.68
CA LEU A 199 -8.47 -1.11 19.35
C LEU A 199 -8.21 -0.25 18.10
N TRP A 200 -7.19 0.59 18.20
CA TRP A 200 -6.70 1.46 17.13
C TRP A 200 -5.20 1.28 16.95
N ILE A 201 -4.69 1.56 15.77
CA ILE A 201 -3.27 1.67 15.47
C ILE A 201 -2.95 3.16 15.29
N ALA A 202 -2.04 3.68 16.12
CA ALA A 202 -1.45 5.00 15.98
C ALA A 202 -0.16 4.89 15.17
N LYS A 203 -0.08 5.57 14.04
CA LYS A 203 1.12 5.75 13.22
C LYS A 203 1.70 7.12 13.54
N PHE A 204 2.83 7.15 14.23
CA PHE A 204 3.47 8.38 14.66
C PHE A 204 4.28 9.01 13.51
N PRO A 205 4.48 10.35 13.54
CA PRO A 205 5.51 10.98 12.73
C PRO A 205 6.87 10.37 13.00
N SER A 206 7.66 10.16 11.94
CA SER A 206 9.05 9.75 12.07
C SER A 206 9.95 10.98 12.18
N ALA A 207 11.06 10.87 12.91
CA ALA A 207 12.12 11.88 12.90
C ALA A 207 12.72 12.11 11.49
N LYS A 208 12.51 11.16 10.57
CA LYS A 208 13.00 11.19 9.18
C LYS A 208 11.98 11.78 8.20
N ASP A 209 10.81 12.20 8.66
CA ASP A 209 9.75 12.74 7.79
C ASP A 209 10.10 14.14 7.24
N GLU A 210 10.14 14.26 5.92
CA GLU A 210 10.34 15.55 5.23
C GLU A 210 9.03 16.31 4.95
N HIS A 211 7.90 15.67 5.21
CA HIS A 211 6.55 16.19 5.00
C HIS A 211 5.57 15.44 5.92
N ASN A 212 4.32 15.91 6.00
CA ASN A 212 3.33 15.41 6.95
C ASN A 212 2.64 14.13 6.48
N VAL A 213 3.35 13.01 6.49
CA VAL A 213 2.85 11.72 5.96
C VAL A 213 1.51 11.31 6.59
N GLY A 214 1.36 11.43 7.91
CA GLY A 214 0.09 11.10 8.57
C GLY A 214 -1.10 11.98 8.13
N ALA A 215 -0.86 13.23 7.76
CA ALA A 215 -1.89 14.09 7.19
C ALA A 215 -2.25 13.69 5.74
N TRP A 216 -1.27 13.29 4.93
CA TRP A 216 -1.50 12.82 3.57
C TRP A 216 -2.19 11.45 3.51
N GLU A 217 -1.90 10.56 4.46
CA GLU A 217 -2.65 9.31 4.63
C GLU A 217 -4.12 9.60 4.91
N MET A 218 -4.41 10.61 5.75
CA MET A 218 -5.79 11.05 6.00
C MET A 218 -6.44 11.66 4.75
N VAL A 219 -5.70 12.42 3.94
CA VAL A 219 -6.21 12.92 2.64
C VAL A 219 -6.61 11.76 1.73
N ALA A 220 -5.74 10.75 1.60
CA ALA A 220 -6.02 9.57 0.78
C ALA A 220 -7.24 8.79 1.31
N PHE A 221 -7.39 8.63 2.62
CA PHE A 221 -8.55 7.98 3.24
C PHE A 221 -9.87 8.74 3.02
N GLU A 222 -9.86 10.08 3.14
CA GLU A 222 -11.05 10.90 2.87
C GLU A 222 -11.44 10.84 1.39
N ILE A 223 -10.46 10.81 0.47
CA ILE A 223 -10.71 10.61 -0.97
C ILE A 223 -11.32 9.22 -1.21
N ALA A 224 -10.73 8.17 -0.65
CA ALA A 224 -11.20 6.80 -0.80
C ALA A 224 -12.63 6.64 -0.26
N SER A 225 -12.93 7.21 0.91
CA SER A 225 -14.27 7.22 1.48
C SER A 225 -15.26 7.98 0.59
N ALA A 226 -14.88 9.14 0.04
CA ALA A 226 -15.73 9.91 -0.87
C ALA A 226 -15.99 9.17 -2.20
N ALA A 227 -15.05 8.33 -2.63
CA ALA A 227 -15.18 7.43 -3.79
C ALA A 227 -15.89 6.09 -3.44
N ASN A 228 -16.50 5.99 -2.26
CA ASN A 228 -17.22 4.81 -1.77
C ASN A 228 -16.36 3.54 -1.67
N LEU A 229 -15.04 3.64 -1.48
CA LEU A 229 -14.22 2.46 -1.14
C LEU A 229 -14.49 2.05 0.32
N LYS A 230 -14.36 0.75 0.61
CA LYS A 230 -14.42 0.23 1.97
C LYS A 230 -13.14 0.60 2.71
N VAL A 231 -13.22 1.63 3.55
CA VAL A 231 -12.12 2.05 4.44
C VAL A 231 -12.49 1.83 5.90
N SER A 232 -11.50 1.56 6.75
CA SER A 232 -11.69 1.55 8.20
C SER A 232 -11.83 2.97 8.76
N SER A 233 -12.44 3.10 9.94
CA SER A 233 -12.54 4.39 10.63
C SER A 233 -11.14 4.94 10.92
N SER A 234 -10.90 6.19 10.56
CA SER A 234 -9.62 6.86 10.77
C SER A 234 -9.79 8.29 11.27
N THR A 235 -8.75 8.80 11.92
CA THR A 235 -8.66 10.20 12.35
C THR A 235 -7.19 10.59 12.46
N ILE A 236 -6.92 11.89 12.52
CA ILE A 236 -5.59 12.43 12.81
C ILE A 236 -5.59 13.22 14.11
N LYS A 237 -4.43 13.31 14.75
CA LYS A 237 -4.16 14.18 15.90
C LYS A 237 -2.81 14.85 15.74
N ASN A 238 -2.77 16.16 15.93
CA ASN A 238 -1.51 16.85 16.20
C ASN A 238 -1.28 16.80 17.72
N LEU A 239 -0.32 16.00 18.16
CA LEU A 239 -0.06 15.74 19.58
C LEU A 239 1.15 16.54 20.08
N SER A 240 2.22 16.54 19.29
CA SER A 240 3.42 17.35 19.46
C SER A 240 4.04 17.71 18.09
N GLY A 241 4.81 18.80 18.06
CA GLY A 241 5.56 19.19 16.88
C GLY A 241 4.70 19.64 15.69
N GLN A 242 5.23 19.42 14.48
CA GLN A 242 4.68 19.93 13.23
C GLN A 242 3.80 18.94 12.46
N TYR A 243 3.91 17.64 12.75
CA TYR A 243 3.26 16.58 11.98
C TYR A 243 2.14 15.88 12.75
N HIS A 244 1.26 15.23 12.01
CA HIS A 244 0.10 14.55 12.57
C HIS A 244 0.38 13.07 12.80
N THR A 245 -0.06 12.56 13.95
CA THR A 245 -0.25 11.13 14.17
C THR A 245 -1.55 10.69 13.48
N PHE A 246 -1.45 9.69 12.61
CA PHE A 246 -2.59 9.05 11.95
C PHE A 246 -3.08 7.87 12.80
N LEU A 247 -4.39 7.78 12.99
CA LEU A 247 -5.03 6.76 13.81
C LEU A 247 -6.03 6.00 12.96
N ASN A 248 -5.92 4.67 12.98
CA ASN A 248 -6.80 3.78 12.23
C ASN A 248 -7.41 2.73 13.16
N LYS A 249 -8.74 2.58 13.14
CA LYS A 249 -9.44 1.58 13.94
C LYS A 249 -9.18 0.19 13.34
N ARG A 250 -8.83 -0.76 14.20
CA ARG A 250 -8.59 -2.15 13.77
C ARG A 250 -9.88 -2.77 13.27
N PHE A 251 -9.82 -3.33 12.06
CA PHE A 251 -10.94 -4.02 11.42
C PHE A 251 -10.93 -5.54 11.64
N ASP A 252 -9.85 -6.08 12.24
CA ASP A 252 -9.75 -7.49 12.64
C ASP A 252 -10.32 -7.76 14.05
N ARG A 253 -11.18 -6.83 14.52
CA ARG A 253 -11.89 -6.89 15.79
C ARG A 253 -13.34 -6.48 15.59
N THR A 254 -14.25 -7.17 16.26
CA THR A 254 -15.67 -6.76 16.35
C THR A 254 -15.83 -5.63 17.38
N ALA A 255 -16.99 -4.98 17.38
CA ALA A 255 -17.33 -3.97 18.39
C ALA A 255 -17.37 -4.53 19.83
N ASN A 256 -17.50 -5.85 19.99
CA ASN A 256 -17.45 -6.52 21.29
C ASN A 256 -16.02 -6.97 21.67
N GLY A 257 -15.02 -6.67 20.83
CA GLY A 257 -13.63 -7.07 21.03
C GLY A 257 -13.30 -8.49 20.58
N GLU A 258 -14.23 -9.22 19.95
CA GLU A 258 -13.97 -10.54 19.40
C GLU A 258 -13.01 -10.44 18.22
N ARG A 259 -12.17 -11.45 18.02
CA ARG A 259 -11.19 -11.48 16.94
C ARG A 259 -11.85 -11.91 15.63
N ILE A 260 -11.38 -11.35 14.53
CA ILE A 260 -11.63 -11.86 13.18
C ILE A 260 -10.27 -12.29 12.65
N HIS A 261 -10.12 -13.52 12.17
CA HIS A 261 -8.82 -13.96 11.66
C HIS A 261 -8.47 -13.18 10.39
N PHE A 262 -7.22 -12.76 10.30
CA PHE A 262 -6.68 -11.92 9.24
C PHE A 262 -5.47 -12.62 8.64
N ALA A 263 -5.34 -12.55 7.31
CA ALA A 263 -4.13 -12.91 6.59
C ALA A 263 -3.83 -11.86 5.50
N SER A 264 -2.55 -11.55 5.29
CA SER A 264 -2.13 -10.70 4.18
C SER A 264 -2.21 -11.46 2.85
N ALA A 265 -2.37 -10.73 1.74
CA ALA A 265 -2.30 -11.34 0.41
C ALA A 265 -0.95 -12.02 0.19
N MET A 266 0.13 -11.48 0.79
CA MET A 266 1.46 -12.09 0.76
C MET A 266 1.45 -13.50 1.33
N THR A 267 0.83 -13.72 2.49
CA THR A 267 0.69 -15.05 3.09
C THR A 267 -0.17 -15.97 2.23
N LEU A 268 -1.34 -15.50 1.80
CA LEU A 268 -2.33 -16.32 1.10
C LEU A 268 -1.89 -16.73 -0.32
N LEU A 269 -1.08 -15.90 -0.97
CA LEU A 269 -0.47 -16.21 -2.27
C LEU A 269 0.89 -16.91 -2.13
N GLY A 270 1.39 -17.09 -0.90
CA GLY A 270 2.64 -17.80 -0.67
C GLY A 270 3.90 -17.02 -1.08
N TYR A 271 3.86 -15.69 -1.13
CA TYR A 271 5.02 -14.85 -1.47
C TYR A 271 5.92 -14.51 -0.28
N ASN A 272 7.12 -14.04 -0.59
CA ASN A 272 8.09 -13.51 0.37
C ASN A 272 7.95 -12.00 0.54
N ASP A 273 8.45 -11.48 1.66
CA ASP A 273 8.53 -10.03 1.89
C ASP A 273 9.41 -9.37 0.83
N GLY A 274 8.90 -8.29 0.22
CA GLY A 274 9.58 -7.58 -0.86
C GLY A 274 9.35 -8.16 -2.26
N ALA A 275 8.51 -9.19 -2.43
CA ALA A 275 8.05 -9.58 -3.76
C ALA A 275 7.21 -8.46 -4.40
N ASP A 276 7.56 -8.11 -5.63
CA ASP A 276 7.00 -6.99 -6.38
C ASP A 276 6.74 -7.40 -7.85
N PHE A 277 6.41 -6.43 -8.68
CA PHE A 277 6.18 -6.60 -10.11
C PHE A 277 7.34 -7.27 -10.87
N HIS A 278 8.60 -7.14 -10.42
CA HIS A 278 9.73 -7.83 -11.06
C HIS A 278 9.70 -9.34 -10.84
N ALA A 279 9.08 -9.79 -9.75
CA ALA A 279 8.82 -11.20 -9.49
C ALA A 279 7.54 -11.71 -10.19
N GLY A 280 6.87 -10.87 -10.98
CA GLY A 280 5.62 -11.19 -11.67
C GLY A 280 4.37 -11.06 -10.81
N VAL A 281 4.50 -10.53 -9.58
CA VAL A 281 3.36 -10.40 -8.67
C VAL A 281 2.34 -9.42 -9.23
N SER A 282 1.07 -9.82 -9.29
CA SER A 282 0.03 -9.01 -9.91
C SER A 282 -1.29 -8.97 -9.12
N TYR A 283 -2.09 -7.94 -9.40
CA TYR A 283 -3.49 -7.86 -8.97
C TYR A 283 -4.35 -9.02 -9.51
N LEU A 284 -3.93 -9.65 -10.61
CA LEU A 284 -4.64 -10.79 -11.20
C LEU A 284 -4.59 -12.02 -10.29
N GLU A 285 -3.49 -12.22 -9.57
CA GLU A 285 -3.38 -13.30 -8.58
C GLU A 285 -4.29 -13.07 -7.36
N LEU A 286 -4.44 -11.81 -6.92
CA LEU A 286 -5.42 -11.48 -5.88
C LEU A 286 -6.85 -11.71 -6.37
N ALA A 287 -7.15 -11.36 -7.63
CA ALA A 287 -8.44 -11.63 -8.23
C ALA A 287 -8.72 -13.13 -8.32
N GLU A 288 -7.73 -13.93 -8.73
CA GLU A 288 -7.82 -15.39 -8.75
C GLU A 288 -8.07 -15.96 -7.35
N PHE A 289 -7.33 -15.49 -6.34
CA PHE A 289 -7.54 -15.90 -4.95
C PHE A 289 -8.97 -15.61 -4.48
N ILE A 290 -9.50 -14.41 -4.75
CA ILE A 290 -10.88 -14.03 -4.44
C ILE A 290 -11.87 -14.97 -5.14
N ILE A 291 -11.63 -15.31 -6.40
CA ILE A 291 -12.52 -16.20 -7.17
C ILE A 291 -12.55 -17.61 -6.58
N GLN A 292 -11.41 -18.13 -6.13
CA GLN A 292 -11.28 -19.51 -5.64
C GLN A 292 -11.70 -19.66 -4.16
N ASN A 293 -11.38 -18.67 -3.32
CA ASN A 293 -11.46 -18.80 -1.86
C ASN A 293 -12.38 -17.74 -1.20
N GLY A 294 -12.92 -16.81 -1.99
CA GLY A 294 -13.72 -15.70 -1.49
C GLY A 294 -15.17 -16.06 -1.19
N SER A 295 -15.71 -15.43 -0.15
CA SER A 295 -17.11 -15.52 0.28
C SER A 295 -18.02 -14.47 -0.38
N ASN A 296 -17.44 -13.35 -0.85
CA ASN A 296 -18.17 -12.24 -1.47
C ASN A 296 -17.54 -11.81 -2.81
N VAL A 297 -17.32 -12.79 -3.70
CA VAL A 297 -16.46 -12.68 -4.89
C VAL A 297 -16.74 -11.43 -5.74
N SER A 298 -17.99 -11.18 -6.14
CA SER A 298 -18.32 -10.07 -7.04
C SER A 298 -18.02 -8.69 -6.43
N GLU A 299 -18.38 -8.50 -5.15
CA GLU A 299 -18.13 -7.23 -4.48
C GLU A 299 -16.65 -7.03 -4.14
N ASP A 300 -15.95 -8.09 -3.76
CA ASP A 300 -14.54 -8.02 -3.39
C ASP A 300 -13.64 -7.82 -4.63
N LEU A 301 -13.99 -8.42 -5.78
CA LEU A 301 -13.33 -8.11 -7.06
C LEU A 301 -13.55 -6.65 -7.47
N LYS A 302 -14.78 -6.15 -7.32
CA LYS A 302 -15.10 -4.75 -7.62
C LYS A 302 -14.33 -3.79 -6.72
N GLU A 303 -14.29 -4.08 -5.41
CA GLU A 303 -13.54 -3.31 -4.43
C GLU A 303 -12.03 -3.35 -4.72
N LEU A 304 -11.48 -4.50 -5.09
CA LEU A 304 -10.07 -4.63 -5.47
C LEU A 304 -9.73 -3.78 -6.70
N TRP A 305 -10.57 -3.82 -7.73
CA TRP A 305 -10.35 -2.99 -8.93
C TRP A 305 -10.45 -1.49 -8.62
N LYS A 306 -11.37 -1.08 -7.74
CA LYS A 306 -11.43 0.31 -7.25
C LYS A 306 -10.14 0.76 -6.57
N ARG A 307 -9.46 -0.14 -5.84
CA ARG A 307 -8.14 0.15 -5.23
C ARG A 307 -7.08 0.39 -6.29
N ILE A 308 -7.06 -0.40 -7.37
CA ILE A 308 -6.14 -0.19 -8.50
C ILE A 308 -6.34 1.22 -9.07
N VAL A 309 -7.58 1.57 -9.39
CA VAL A 309 -7.92 2.90 -9.96
C VAL A 309 -7.55 4.02 -9.00
N LEU A 310 -7.86 3.89 -7.70
CA LEU A 310 -7.47 4.88 -6.71
C LEU A 310 -5.95 5.00 -6.61
N ASN A 311 -5.23 3.89 -6.52
CA ASN A 311 -3.77 3.86 -6.41
C ASN A 311 -3.11 4.54 -7.60
N ILE A 312 -3.64 4.34 -8.82
CA ILE A 312 -3.22 5.09 -10.01
C ILE A 312 -3.49 6.59 -9.82
N CYS A 313 -4.73 6.96 -9.48
CA CYS A 313 -5.15 8.36 -9.38
C CYS A 313 -4.47 9.17 -8.27
N ILE A 314 -3.87 8.52 -7.27
CA ILE A 314 -3.10 9.20 -6.23
C ILE A 314 -1.61 8.84 -6.26
N LYS A 315 -1.16 8.10 -7.28
CA LYS A 315 0.19 7.54 -7.38
C LYS A 315 0.63 6.83 -6.10
N ASN A 316 -0.23 6.00 -5.52
CA ASN A 316 0.14 5.17 -4.38
C ASN A 316 1.03 4.01 -4.86
N THR A 317 2.34 4.24 -4.89
CA THR A 317 3.32 3.25 -5.36
C THR A 317 3.76 2.25 -4.29
N ASP A 318 3.22 2.34 -3.07
CA ASP A 318 3.52 1.41 -1.96
C ASP A 318 2.37 0.39 -1.75
N ASP A 319 1.78 -0.11 -2.84
CA ASP A 319 0.61 -1.00 -2.82
C ASP A 319 0.96 -2.50 -2.75
N HIS A 320 2.07 -2.85 -2.09
CA HIS A 320 2.60 -4.20 -2.00
C HIS A 320 1.64 -5.21 -1.34
N LEU A 321 1.90 -6.51 -1.48
CA LEU A 321 1.03 -7.60 -0.99
C LEU A 321 0.67 -7.58 0.51
N ARG A 322 1.43 -6.87 1.35
CA ARG A 322 1.08 -6.68 2.78
C ARG A 322 0.02 -5.60 3.02
N ASN A 323 -0.22 -4.73 2.05
CA ASN A 323 -1.23 -3.66 2.11
C ASN A 323 -2.58 -4.11 1.55
N HIS A 324 -2.66 -5.37 1.14
CA HIS A 324 -3.91 -6.07 0.85
C HIS A 324 -4.07 -7.21 1.85
N GLY A 325 -5.23 -7.29 2.47
CA GLY A 325 -5.51 -8.29 3.48
C GLY A 325 -6.90 -8.87 3.34
N PHE A 326 -7.10 -10.01 3.98
CA PHE A 326 -8.34 -10.76 3.94
C PHE A 326 -8.77 -11.12 5.36
N LEU A 327 -10.07 -11.07 5.59
CA LEU A 327 -10.73 -11.45 6.84
C LEU A 327 -11.43 -12.79 6.64
N LEU A 328 -11.24 -13.71 7.58
CA LEU A 328 -11.85 -15.02 7.55
C LEU A 328 -13.29 -14.93 8.06
N THR A 329 -14.21 -15.53 7.32
CA THR A 329 -15.61 -15.72 7.71
C THR A 329 -15.98 -17.20 7.63
N ASP A 330 -17.13 -17.58 8.17
CA ASP A 330 -17.66 -18.96 8.08
C ASP A 330 -17.85 -19.43 6.63
N ALA A 331 -18.02 -18.50 5.69
CA ALA A 331 -18.24 -18.78 4.27
C ALA A 331 -16.96 -18.72 3.41
N GLY A 332 -15.81 -18.37 3.99
CA GLY A 332 -14.56 -18.16 3.28
C GLY A 332 -13.94 -16.77 3.54
N TRP A 333 -12.97 -16.39 2.71
CA TRP A 333 -12.25 -15.13 2.87
C TRP A 333 -13.06 -13.95 2.33
N THR A 334 -12.92 -12.78 2.92
CA THR A 334 -13.42 -11.52 2.34
C THR A 334 -12.32 -10.48 2.35
N LEU A 335 -12.26 -9.63 1.33
CA LEU A 335 -11.26 -8.57 1.26
C LEU A 335 -11.45 -7.61 2.44
N SER A 336 -10.38 -7.37 3.21
CA SER A 336 -10.39 -6.44 4.34
C SER A 336 -10.72 -5.03 3.86
N PRO A 337 -11.13 -4.08 4.73
CA PRO A 337 -11.07 -2.66 4.39
C PRO A 337 -9.68 -2.25 3.90
N MET A 338 -9.60 -1.20 3.10
CA MET A 338 -8.35 -0.63 2.62
C MET A 338 -7.57 0.04 3.77
N TYR A 339 -6.25 -0.14 3.79
CA TYR A 339 -5.35 0.44 4.78
C TYR A 339 -3.98 0.74 4.18
N ASP A 340 -3.21 1.61 4.84
CA ASP A 340 -1.84 1.98 4.48
C ASP A 340 -1.70 2.51 3.04
N VAL A 341 -2.36 3.64 2.78
CA VAL A 341 -2.44 4.25 1.46
C VAL A 341 -1.95 5.69 1.54
N ASN A 342 -0.94 6.02 0.75
CA ASN A 342 -0.35 7.36 0.71
C ASN A 342 -0.11 7.83 -0.74
N PRO A 343 -0.25 9.13 -1.02
CA PRO A 343 0.11 9.68 -2.32
C PRO A 343 1.63 9.85 -2.46
N PHE A 344 2.21 9.50 -3.63
CA PHE A 344 3.63 9.69 -3.91
C PHE A 344 3.85 10.52 -5.19
N PRO A 345 4.35 11.77 -5.08
CA PRO A 345 4.39 12.71 -6.21
C PRO A 345 5.35 12.29 -7.33
N ASP A 346 6.40 11.55 -6.97
CA ASP A 346 7.45 11.06 -7.87
C ASP A 346 7.23 9.60 -8.30
N GLY A 347 6.07 9.02 -7.97
CA GLY A 347 5.72 7.65 -8.33
C GLY A 347 5.59 7.46 -9.85
N THR A 348 6.15 6.35 -10.36
CA THR A 348 6.16 6.02 -11.80
C THR A 348 5.44 4.72 -12.15
N GLY A 349 5.09 3.90 -11.17
CA GLY A 349 4.42 2.61 -11.33
C GLY A 349 4.01 2.04 -9.98
N LEU A 350 3.00 1.19 -9.97
CA LEU A 350 2.58 0.45 -8.77
C LEU A 350 3.65 -0.59 -8.38
N THR A 351 3.68 -1.02 -7.12
CA THR A 351 4.55 -2.12 -6.69
C THR A 351 4.07 -3.46 -7.25
N LEU A 352 2.77 -3.62 -7.50
CA LEU A 352 2.20 -4.81 -8.13
C LEU A 352 1.91 -4.56 -9.62
N ASN A 353 2.04 -5.59 -10.46
CA ASN A 353 1.53 -5.52 -11.83
C ASN A 353 0.00 -5.40 -11.83
N ILE A 354 -0.53 -4.57 -12.73
CA ILE A 354 -1.97 -4.44 -13.01
C ILE A 354 -2.38 -5.52 -14.02
N SER A 355 -1.56 -5.74 -15.06
CA SER A 355 -1.66 -6.89 -15.98
C SER A 355 -0.75 -8.03 -15.52
N GLU A 356 -0.38 -8.93 -16.43
CA GLU A 356 0.62 -9.97 -16.17
C GLU A 356 2.03 -9.38 -15.96
N ASP A 357 2.34 -8.24 -16.58
CA ASP A 357 3.71 -7.71 -16.68
C ASP A 357 3.83 -6.17 -16.71
N ASP A 358 2.72 -5.44 -16.57
CA ASP A 358 2.70 -3.97 -16.60
C ASP A 358 2.09 -3.40 -15.31
N ASN A 359 2.81 -2.47 -14.69
CA ASN A 359 2.49 -1.76 -13.45
C ASN A 359 2.34 -0.24 -13.64
N SER A 360 2.22 0.23 -14.88
CA SER A 360 2.15 1.65 -15.21
C SER A 360 0.96 2.35 -14.56
N LEU A 361 1.12 3.64 -14.20
CA LEU A 361 0.06 4.46 -13.63
C LEU A 361 -0.93 4.93 -14.71
N ASP A 362 -1.60 3.97 -15.35
CA ASP A 362 -2.45 4.17 -16.53
C ASP A 362 -3.85 3.57 -16.32
N LEU A 363 -4.88 4.41 -16.49
CA LEU A 363 -6.27 3.99 -16.38
C LEU A 363 -6.71 3.11 -17.55
N ASP A 364 -6.12 3.24 -18.74
CA ASP A 364 -6.38 2.35 -19.87
C ASP A 364 -5.83 0.95 -19.60
N LEU A 365 -4.68 0.86 -18.93
CA LEU A 365 -4.14 -0.40 -18.43
C LEU A 365 -5.09 -1.05 -17.41
N ALA A 366 -5.60 -0.29 -16.44
CA ALA A 366 -6.61 -0.80 -15.50
C ALA A 366 -7.91 -1.22 -16.21
N MET A 367 -8.32 -0.51 -17.26
CA MET A 367 -9.46 -0.87 -18.11
C MET A 367 -9.21 -2.14 -18.91
N SER A 368 -7.98 -2.41 -19.33
CA SER A 368 -7.64 -3.60 -20.13
C SER A 368 -7.88 -4.91 -19.38
N VAL A 369 -7.81 -4.89 -18.05
CA VAL A 369 -7.95 -6.08 -17.18
C VAL A 369 -9.33 -6.21 -16.52
N ILE A 370 -10.29 -5.33 -16.78
CA ILE A 370 -11.61 -5.29 -16.09
C ILE A 370 -12.38 -6.61 -16.12
N GLN A 371 -12.17 -7.42 -17.16
CA GLN A 371 -12.85 -8.71 -17.32
C GLN A 371 -12.53 -9.68 -16.18
N TYR A 372 -11.31 -9.63 -15.64
CA TYR A 372 -10.88 -10.47 -14.51
C TYR A 372 -11.61 -10.08 -13.21
N PHE A 373 -12.02 -8.82 -13.11
CA PHE A 373 -12.77 -8.29 -11.97
C PHE A 373 -14.30 -8.39 -12.13
N ARG A 374 -14.77 -8.93 -13.27
CA ARG A 374 -16.20 -9.13 -13.57
C ARG A 374 -17.03 -7.84 -13.59
N ILE A 375 -16.40 -6.71 -13.92
CA ILE A 375 -17.05 -5.39 -14.02
C ILE A 375 -17.41 -5.11 -15.48
N LYS A 376 -18.60 -4.53 -15.72
CA LYS A 376 -18.99 -4.11 -17.07
C LYS A 376 -18.27 -2.82 -17.46
N PRO A 377 -17.88 -2.61 -18.73
CA PRO A 377 -17.17 -1.40 -19.15
C PRO A 377 -17.84 -0.08 -18.75
N ALA A 378 -19.16 0.03 -18.92
CA ALA A 378 -19.91 1.24 -18.54
C ALA A 378 -19.87 1.52 -17.03
N GLU A 379 -19.89 0.46 -16.21
CA GLU A 379 -19.77 0.58 -14.76
C GLU A 379 -18.35 0.96 -14.35
N ALA A 380 -17.33 0.36 -14.99
CA ALA A 380 -15.93 0.68 -14.79
C ALA A 380 -15.63 2.16 -15.10
N THR A 381 -16.14 2.67 -16.22
CA THR A 381 -16.04 4.10 -16.57
C THR A 381 -16.69 4.99 -15.50
N SER A 382 -17.89 4.64 -15.02
CA SER A 382 -18.56 5.40 -13.95
C SER A 382 -17.73 5.43 -12.66
N ILE A 383 -17.14 4.29 -12.27
CA ILE A 383 -16.29 4.18 -11.09
C ILE A 383 -15.04 5.05 -11.24
N ILE A 384 -14.38 5.04 -12.41
CA ILE A 384 -13.24 5.90 -12.69
C ILE A 384 -13.63 7.37 -12.57
N THR A 385 -14.77 7.77 -13.13
CA THR A 385 -15.28 9.14 -12.99
C THR A 385 -15.48 9.50 -11.52
N ASP A 386 -16.18 8.66 -10.74
CA ASP A 386 -16.42 8.90 -9.31
C ASP A 386 -15.12 9.06 -8.52
N ILE A 387 -14.11 8.22 -8.79
CA ILE A 387 -12.78 8.30 -8.16
C ILE A 387 -12.07 9.59 -8.57
N LYS A 388 -12.01 9.93 -9.86
CA LYS A 388 -11.38 11.18 -10.33
C LYS A 388 -12.08 12.42 -9.76
N THR A 389 -13.40 12.40 -9.65
CA THR A 389 -14.17 13.47 -9.01
C THR A 389 -13.84 13.55 -7.51
N ALA A 390 -13.70 12.44 -6.79
CA ALA A 390 -13.27 12.46 -5.39
C ALA A 390 -11.84 13.00 -5.23
N VAL A 391 -10.93 12.56 -6.09
CA VAL A 391 -9.52 13.01 -6.12
C VAL A 391 -9.42 14.50 -6.42
N SER A 392 -10.25 15.07 -7.30
CA SER A 392 -10.22 16.51 -7.61
C SER A 392 -10.46 17.43 -6.41
N HIS A 393 -11.00 16.90 -5.30
CA HIS A 393 -11.21 17.63 -4.05
C HIS A 393 -10.02 17.58 -3.09
N TRP A 394 -8.89 16.96 -3.46
CA TRP A 394 -7.74 16.74 -2.57
C TRP A 394 -7.24 18.04 -1.94
N GLN A 395 -7.14 19.17 -2.67
CA GLN A 395 -6.69 20.45 -2.09
C GLN A 395 -7.64 20.95 -1.01
N LYS A 396 -8.95 20.77 -1.21
CA LYS A 396 -9.97 21.18 -0.24
C LYS A 396 -9.84 20.36 1.05
N ILE A 397 -9.59 19.06 0.92
CA ILE A 397 -9.36 18.16 2.05
C ILE A 397 -8.06 18.54 2.78
N ALA A 398 -6.96 18.69 2.05
CA ALA A 398 -5.66 19.10 2.59
C ALA A 398 -5.74 20.44 3.35
N LYS A 399 -6.47 21.43 2.81
CA LYS A 399 -6.72 22.72 3.46
C LYS A 399 -7.55 22.59 4.73
N LYS A 400 -8.58 21.73 4.74
CA LYS A 400 -9.40 21.44 5.93
C LYS A 400 -8.55 20.82 7.05
N ILE A 401 -7.62 19.93 6.69
CA ILE A 401 -6.69 19.30 7.62
C ILE A 401 -5.63 20.30 8.14
N GLY A 402 -5.33 21.34 7.36
CA GLY A 402 -4.34 22.36 7.72
C GLY A 402 -2.94 22.09 7.18
N ILE A 403 -2.81 21.30 6.10
CA ILE A 403 -1.52 21.06 5.44
C ILE A 403 -1.00 22.38 4.82
N PRO A 404 0.27 22.76 5.01
CA PRO A 404 0.82 24.00 4.47
C PRO A 404 0.76 24.07 2.94
N ALA A 405 0.53 25.27 2.38
CA ALA A 405 0.41 25.46 0.94
C ALA A 405 1.65 25.03 0.15
N ALA A 406 2.86 25.26 0.69
CA ALA A 406 4.10 24.81 0.05
C ALA A 406 4.18 23.28 -0.09
N GLU A 407 3.68 22.56 0.92
CA GLU A 407 3.62 21.10 0.91
C GLU A 407 2.53 20.59 -0.06
N GLN A 408 1.38 21.27 -0.11
CA GLN A 408 0.34 20.99 -1.12
C GLN A 408 0.88 21.14 -2.54
N THR A 409 1.66 22.20 -2.81
CA THR A 409 2.29 22.39 -4.13
C THR A 409 3.24 21.25 -4.49
N ARG A 410 4.02 20.75 -3.53
CA ARG A 410 4.91 19.60 -3.74
C ARG A 410 4.14 18.31 -4.02
N MET A 411 3.03 18.09 -3.32
CA MET A 411 2.24 16.87 -3.45
C MET A 411 1.29 16.87 -4.66
N ALA A 412 1.08 18.03 -5.29
CA ALA A 412 0.09 18.19 -6.36
C ALA A 412 0.26 17.18 -7.52
N SER A 413 1.50 16.84 -7.89
CA SER A 413 1.78 15.88 -8.96
C SER A 413 1.44 14.44 -8.63
N ALA A 414 1.10 14.13 -7.37
CA ALA A 414 0.61 12.82 -6.97
C ALA A 414 -0.84 12.57 -7.37
N PHE A 415 -1.63 13.61 -7.62
CA PHE A 415 -3.07 13.47 -7.84
C PHE A 415 -3.43 13.65 -9.31
N ILE A 416 -3.92 12.58 -9.95
CA ILE A 416 -4.49 12.61 -11.31
C ILE A 416 -5.96 13.02 -11.19
N THR A 417 -6.27 14.21 -11.67
CA THR A 417 -7.59 14.85 -11.61
C THR A 417 -8.29 14.82 -12.98
N GLU A 418 -9.56 15.23 -13.03
CA GLU A 418 -10.28 15.43 -14.30
C GLU A 418 -9.57 16.42 -15.24
N HIS A 419 -8.77 17.34 -14.70
CA HIS A 419 -7.98 18.28 -15.49
C HIS A 419 -6.66 17.69 -16.01
N ASP A 420 -6.27 16.49 -15.59
CA ASP A 420 -5.12 15.75 -16.12
C ASP A 420 -5.47 14.94 -17.39
N THR A 421 -6.57 15.30 -18.07
CA THR A 421 -6.78 14.98 -19.51
C THR A 421 -5.65 15.44 -20.41
N PHE A 422 -4.67 16.16 -19.85
CA PHE A 422 -3.40 16.42 -20.49
C PHE A 422 -2.73 15.17 -21.02
N ASP A 423 -2.93 13.98 -20.46
CA ASP A 423 -2.31 12.74 -20.95
C ASP A 423 -3.02 12.09 -22.17
N GLU A 424 -4.27 12.46 -22.45
CA GLU A 424 -5.03 11.95 -23.61
C GLU A 424 -5.01 12.89 -24.83
N LEU A 425 -4.80 14.20 -24.61
CA LEU A 425 -4.76 15.19 -25.70
C LEU A 425 -3.39 15.21 -26.38
N ASP A 426 -3.39 15.26 -27.71
CA ASP A 426 -2.14 15.52 -28.43
C ASP A 426 -1.63 16.96 -28.14
N PRO A 427 -0.33 17.26 -28.35
CA PRO A 427 0.24 18.56 -28.01
C PRO A 427 -0.48 19.81 -28.57
N ILE A 428 -1.20 19.69 -29.68
CA ILE A 428 -1.96 20.79 -30.30
C ILE A 428 -3.37 20.88 -29.71
N GLU A 429 -4.05 19.76 -29.46
CA GLU A 429 -5.30 19.73 -28.69
C GLU A 429 -5.10 20.29 -27.28
N LEU A 430 -4.02 19.89 -26.63
CA LEU A 430 -3.51 20.43 -25.39
C LEU A 430 -3.38 21.97 -25.46
N LEU A 431 -2.69 22.46 -26.49
CA LEU A 431 -2.51 23.90 -26.69
C LEU A 431 -3.85 24.63 -26.87
N HIS A 432 -4.81 24.06 -27.62
CA HIS A 432 -6.15 24.64 -27.78
C HIS A 432 -6.93 24.69 -26.46
N SER A 433 -6.85 23.65 -25.64
CA SER A 433 -7.50 23.63 -24.31
C SER A 433 -6.92 24.71 -23.41
N LEU A 434 -5.59 24.79 -23.30
CA LEU A 434 -4.91 25.81 -22.50
C LEU A 434 -5.22 27.23 -22.98
N MET A 435 -5.30 27.44 -24.30
CA MET A 435 -5.73 28.73 -24.84
C MET A 435 -7.16 29.08 -24.41
N LYS A 436 -8.07 28.12 -24.41
CA LYS A 436 -9.47 28.34 -23.99
C LYS A 436 -9.55 28.67 -22.50
N ASP A 437 -8.87 27.92 -21.65
CA ASP A 437 -8.90 28.10 -20.20
C ASP A 437 -8.29 29.43 -19.75
N HIS A 438 -7.26 29.89 -20.47
CA HIS A 438 -6.61 31.18 -20.22
C HIS A 438 -7.21 32.34 -21.04
N ASN A 439 -8.31 32.11 -21.77
CA ASN A 439 -8.98 33.10 -22.62
C ASN A 439 -8.03 33.77 -23.64
N LEU A 440 -7.06 33.02 -24.16
CA LEU A 440 -6.07 33.45 -25.14
C LEU A 440 -6.54 33.21 -26.58
N LYS A 441 -6.20 34.12 -27.48
CA LYS A 441 -6.41 33.99 -28.93
C LYS A 441 -5.09 33.74 -29.64
N ALA A 442 -5.14 33.27 -30.89
CA ALA A 442 -3.92 33.00 -31.67
C ALA A 442 -2.98 34.23 -31.80
N LYS A 443 -3.52 35.45 -31.77
CA LYS A 443 -2.73 36.70 -31.76
C LYS A 443 -1.89 36.86 -30.48
N ASP A 444 -2.32 36.28 -29.37
CA ASP A 444 -1.67 36.39 -28.08
C ASP A 444 -0.49 35.41 -28.01
N LEU A 445 -0.63 34.23 -28.64
CA LEU A 445 0.47 33.29 -28.85
C LEU A 445 1.61 33.86 -29.71
N VAL A 446 1.30 34.72 -30.69
CA VAL A 446 2.32 35.40 -31.51
C VAL A 446 3.26 36.22 -30.64
N ASN A 447 2.69 36.98 -29.70
CA ASN A 447 3.45 37.80 -28.76
C ASN A 447 4.19 36.94 -27.73
N LEU A 448 3.51 35.92 -27.19
CA LEU A 448 4.07 35.01 -26.20
C LEU A 448 5.29 34.25 -26.74
N LEU A 449 5.16 33.69 -27.93
CA LEU A 449 6.17 32.83 -28.52
C LEU A 449 7.25 33.62 -29.28
N GLN A 450 6.99 34.90 -29.58
CA GLN A 450 7.82 35.77 -30.42
C GLN A 450 8.05 35.17 -31.82
N VAL A 451 6.98 34.69 -32.44
CA VAL A 451 7.00 34.03 -33.76
C VAL A 451 5.98 34.67 -34.71
N SER A 452 6.03 34.37 -36.00
CA SER A 452 5.11 34.97 -36.97
C SER A 452 3.67 34.46 -36.83
N LYS A 453 2.68 35.29 -37.21
CA LYS A 453 1.26 34.90 -37.30
C LYS A 453 1.05 33.64 -38.16
N GLY A 454 1.79 33.51 -39.25
CA GLY A 454 1.75 32.34 -40.12
C GLY A 454 2.21 31.07 -39.40
N TYR A 455 3.29 31.16 -38.63
CA TYR A 455 3.84 30.02 -37.89
C TYR A 455 2.90 29.53 -36.77
N VAL A 456 2.27 30.45 -36.01
CA VAL A 456 1.23 30.06 -35.03
C VAL A 456 0.05 29.38 -35.71
N SER A 457 -0.42 29.93 -36.85
CA SER A 457 -1.51 29.32 -37.63
C SER A 457 -1.15 27.92 -38.12
N ASP A 458 0.08 27.71 -38.59
CA ASP A 458 0.54 26.41 -39.06
C ASP A 458 0.63 25.38 -37.92
N ILE A 459 1.05 25.78 -36.71
CA ILE A 459 1.03 24.92 -35.52
C ILE A 459 -0.41 24.53 -35.16
N LEU A 460 -1.30 25.52 -34.99
CA LEU A 460 -2.68 25.29 -34.52
C LEU A 460 -3.54 24.46 -35.49
N HIS A 461 -3.12 24.34 -36.76
CA HIS A 461 -3.78 23.53 -37.79
C HIS A 461 -2.93 22.32 -38.22
N TYR A 462 -2.02 21.85 -37.37
CA TYR A 462 -1.22 20.63 -37.60
C TYR A 462 -0.34 20.66 -38.85
N LYS A 463 -0.06 21.81 -39.46
CA LYS A 463 0.79 21.90 -40.65
C LYS A 463 2.27 21.90 -40.30
N LYS A 464 2.62 22.22 -39.05
CA LYS A 464 4.00 22.30 -38.59
C LYS A 464 4.14 21.89 -37.13
N GLY A 465 5.23 21.19 -36.83
CA GLY A 465 5.56 20.76 -35.48
C GLY A 465 6.00 21.91 -34.55
N LEU A 466 5.87 21.67 -33.25
CA LEU A 466 6.38 22.54 -32.19
C LEU A 466 7.92 22.42 -32.13
N SER A 467 8.63 23.55 -32.15
CA SER A 467 10.08 23.56 -31.95
C SER A 467 10.43 23.48 -30.46
N LYS A 468 11.66 23.08 -30.12
CA LYS A 468 12.13 23.02 -28.71
C LYS A 468 11.95 24.35 -27.97
N ASP A 469 12.22 25.48 -28.62
CA ASP A 469 12.04 26.81 -28.01
C ASP A 469 10.56 27.14 -27.76
N VAL A 470 9.67 26.74 -28.69
CA VAL A 470 8.22 26.90 -28.51
C VAL A 470 7.73 26.03 -27.35
N ILE A 471 8.13 24.75 -27.31
CA ILE A 471 7.79 23.83 -26.21
C ILE A 471 8.19 24.43 -24.87
N ARG A 472 9.44 24.91 -24.75
CA ARG A 472 9.93 25.55 -23.52
C ARG A 472 9.09 26.76 -23.12
N LYS A 473 8.80 27.68 -24.05
CA LYS A 473 7.99 28.88 -23.78
C LYS A 473 6.55 28.56 -23.39
N LEU A 474 5.92 27.60 -24.05
CA LEU A 474 4.57 27.14 -23.70
C LEU A 474 4.55 26.52 -22.29
N SER A 475 5.51 25.65 -22.01
CA SER A 475 5.67 24.99 -20.70
C SER A 475 5.87 26.00 -19.57
N GLU A 476 6.77 26.97 -19.78
CA GLU A 476 7.04 28.05 -18.82
C GLU A 476 5.81 28.94 -18.55
N HIS A 477 5.01 29.22 -19.60
CA HIS A 477 3.82 30.07 -19.52
C HIS A 477 2.65 29.37 -18.84
N PHE A 478 2.32 28.17 -19.28
CA PHE A 478 1.17 27.41 -18.81
C PHE A 478 1.46 26.58 -17.54
N LYS A 479 2.72 26.55 -17.09
CA LYS A 479 3.17 25.76 -15.94
C LYS A 479 2.89 24.26 -16.11
N VAL A 480 3.07 23.78 -17.34
CA VAL A 480 2.94 22.36 -17.73
C VAL A 480 4.34 21.81 -18.04
N ALA A 481 4.56 20.51 -17.79
CA ALA A 481 5.80 19.82 -18.12
C ALA A 481 6.13 19.88 -19.62
N GLN A 482 7.41 19.95 -20.00
CA GLN A 482 7.82 20.03 -21.42
C GLN A 482 7.43 18.77 -22.19
N GLU A 483 7.42 17.64 -21.49
CA GLU A 483 7.02 16.32 -21.92
C GLU A 483 5.60 16.32 -22.49
N ALA A 484 4.70 17.18 -21.97
CA ALA A 484 3.33 17.30 -22.47
C ALA A 484 3.27 17.80 -23.92
N PHE A 485 4.16 18.73 -24.29
CA PHE A 485 4.23 19.27 -25.65
C PHE A 485 5.22 18.55 -26.57
N ASN A 486 6.07 17.68 -26.01
CA ASN A 486 7.10 16.95 -26.74
C ASN A 486 6.64 15.56 -27.24
N ARG A 487 5.35 15.23 -27.08
CA ARG A 487 4.76 13.96 -27.51
C ARG A 487 4.65 13.86 -29.03
N PRO A 488 4.67 12.66 -29.61
CA PRO A 488 4.44 12.47 -31.04
C PRO A 488 2.98 12.78 -31.44
N TYR A 489 2.79 13.49 -32.55
CA TYR A 489 1.48 13.72 -33.16
C TYR A 489 1.60 13.84 -34.69
N LYS A 490 0.51 13.59 -35.42
CA LYS A 490 0.51 13.56 -36.89
C LYS A 490 0.30 14.96 -37.47
N LEU A 491 1.15 15.36 -38.41
CA LEU A 491 0.98 16.60 -39.15
C LEU A 491 0.05 16.41 -40.36
N VAL A 492 -0.78 17.41 -40.65
CA VAL A 492 -1.61 17.49 -41.85
C VAL A 492 -0.73 17.94 -43.02
N VAL A 493 -0.36 16.99 -43.88
CA VAL A 493 0.36 17.27 -45.12
C VAL A 493 -0.60 17.92 -46.10
N ARG A 494 -0.26 19.12 -46.60
CA ARG A 494 -0.91 19.66 -47.79
C ARG A 494 -0.37 18.90 -49.01
N GLU A 495 -1.23 18.16 -49.70
CA GLU A 495 -0.94 17.79 -51.09
C GLU A 495 -0.66 19.07 -51.86
N SER A 496 0.57 19.21 -52.34
CA SER A 496 0.94 20.32 -53.19
C SER A 496 0.26 20.13 -54.54
N SER A 497 -0.56 21.11 -54.94
CA SER A 497 -1.22 21.17 -56.25
C SER A 497 -0.25 21.37 -57.44
N HIS A 498 1.03 21.00 -57.27
CA HIS A 498 2.09 21.11 -58.28
C HIS A 498 2.69 19.76 -58.72
N LEU A 499 2.07 18.63 -58.37
CA LEU A 499 2.38 17.33 -58.96
C LEU A 499 1.22 16.80 -59.82
N ARG A 500 0.76 17.60 -60.80
CA ARG A 500 0.01 17.03 -61.93
C ARG A 500 1.00 16.52 -62.96
N ASN A 501 1.11 15.19 -63.02
CA ASN A 501 1.74 14.32 -64.03
C ASN A 501 2.88 13.45 -63.49
N ALA A 502 2.53 12.54 -62.56
CA ALA A 502 3.32 11.33 -62.29
C ALA A 502 2.89 10.13 -63.18
N SER A 503 2.28 10.37 -64.34
CA SER A 503 1.91 9.32 -65.31
C SER A 503 2.86 9.21 -66.51
N VAL A 504 4.01 9.90 -66.49
CA VAL A 504 4.99 9.83 -67.58
C VAL A 504 6.43 9.76 -67.05
N MET A 505 6.77 8.78 -66.21
CA MET A 505 8.16 8.33 -66.02
C MET A 505 8.18 6.85 -65.61
N ASN A 506 7.73 5.97 -66.51
CA ASN A 506 8.12 4.56 -66.49
C ASN A 506 9.30 4.39 -67.46
N THR A 507 10.53 4.44 -66.94
CA THR A 507 11.70 3.92 -67.67
C THR A 507 12.60 3.19 -66.68
N PRO A 508 12.70 1.85 -66.73
CA PRO A 508 13.62 1.11 -65.89
C PRO A 508 15.03 1.26 -66.44
N LYS A 509 15.94 1.89 -65.68
CA LYS A 509 17.37 1.91 -66.01
C LYS A 509 18.08 0.75 -65.30
N GLN A 510 18.49 -0.22 -66.11
CA GLN A 510 19.34 -1.35 -65.72
C GLN A 510 20.63 -0.88 -65.06
N LEU A 511 20.97 -1.53 -63.93
CA LEU A 511 22.30 -1.49 -63.32
C LEU A 511 23.30 -2.16 -64.27
N LYS A 512 24.31 -1.41 -64.73
CA LYS A 512 25.56 -2.01 -65.24
C LYS A 512 26.62 -1.93 -64.14
N ARG A 513 27.10 -3.12 -63.75
CA ARG A 513 28.35 -3.32 -63.02
C ARG A 513 29.53 -2.90 -63.89
N ALA A 514 30.48 -2.19 -63.30
CA ALA A 514 31.90 -2.23 -63.64
C ALA A 514 32.66 -2.06 -62.32
#